data_AF-A0A139RNL7-F1
#
_entry.id   AF-A0A139RNL7-F1
#
_cell.length_a   1.000
_cell.length_b   1.000
_cell.length_c   1.000
_cell.angle_alpha   90.00
_cell.angle_beta   90.00
_cell.angle_gamma   90.00
#
_symmetry.space_group_name_H-M   'P 1'
#
loop_
_entity.id
_entity.type
_entity.pdbx_description
1 polymer ?
#
loop_
_entity_poly.entity_id
_entity_poly.type
_entity_poly.pdbx_seq_one_letter_code
_entity_poly.pdbx_strand_id
1 'polypeptide(L)'
;MKKTFLKKLVTASVAALTALSVFRGVPTFAETVVNTPTADQDITVSIRKTLEIAEGITTPNATFSFQFTPKQVAASGIAGIQTAPVNEVTPITTKTVKYSATDQLQSGQDNIKKESENIFNGIVYPHAGEYVYTVAEQKDGWTAITKDDKKIDAMKYDDRTYEMHVFVKNKSNSNETYISSVYFKEINQGIPGEKKDSQVGNNGNFTFDLFENTYTKDAGKITPNEPNPNQPGDDKLNPDAKSLIIKKLVKGDLASKSQDFTFSLTITLPKTATETSVIGKIGQQSYTFQSGVAQQFKLRHDQTLEFDTIPAGAKYTLIETGTTGYTASNEYLVNGIKNTSLGNQSTDFSVTNILIGEKTNSNDITNTYQDVTPTGLLIDNLPFILMIGLGLAGFVVLSKKRREA
;
A
#
# COMPACT_ATOMS: atom_id res chain seq x y z
N MET A 1 -46.47 -62.02 -32.55
CA MET A 1 -47.31 -61.40 -33.61
C MET A 1 -47.66 -59.99 -33.14
N LYS A 2 -47.11 -58.91 -33.73
CA LYS A 2 -47.78 -58.06 -34.76
C LYS A 2 -49.23 -57.73 -34.34
N LYS A 3 -49.68 -56.50 -34.09
CA LYS A 3 -49.48 -55.24 -34.85
C LYS A 3 -50.18 -54.05 -34.14
N THR A 4 -49.56 -52.87 -34.28
CA THR A 4 -50.12 -51.53 -34.60
C THR A 4 -51.09 -50.81 -33.65
N PHE A 5 -50.78 -49.54 -33.35
CA PHE A 5 -51.55 -48.41 -33.90
C PHE A 5 -50.70 -47.12 -33.96
N LEU A 6 -50.50 -46.62 -35.19
CA LEU A 6 -49.90 -45.33 -35.54
C LEU A 6 -50.93 -44.59 -36.41
N LYS A 7 -51.36 -43.39 -36.02
CA LYS A 7 -52.06 -42.40 -36.88
C LYS A 7 -51.58 -41.02 -36.40
N LYS A 8 -50.68 -40.37 -37.14
CA LYS A 8 -50.85 -39.55 -38.37
C LYS A 8 -51.08 -38.06 -38.05
N LEU A 9 -50.00 -37.32 -38.28
CA LEU A 9 -49.87 -35.94 -38.80
C LEU A 9 -51.06 -35.41 -39.62
N VAL A 10 -51.31 -34.10 -39.55
CA VAL A 10 -51.49 -33.10 -40.66
C VAL A 10 -51.62 -31.70 -39.99
N THR A 11 -50.61 -30.82 -40.03
CA THR A 11 -50.30 -29.75 -41.02
C THR A 11 -50.99 -28.40 -40.74
N ALA A 12 -50.17 -27.40 -40.39
CA ALA A 12 -50.10 -25.98 -40.83
C ALA A 12 -51.41 -25.13 -40.95
N SER A 13 -51.50 -23.81 -40.76
CA SER A 13 -50.66 -22.68 -40.32
C SER A 13 -51.49 -21.42 -40.67
N VAL A 14 -51.78 -20.47 -39.77
CA VAL A 14 -51.95 -19.03 -40.12
C VAL A 14 -51.66 -18.11 -38.91
N ALA A 15 -50.52 -17.43 -39.01
CA ALA A 15 -50.13 -16.06 -38.63
C ALA A 15 -50.71 -15.30 -37.40
N ALA A 16 -49.75 -14.90 -36.55
CA ALA A 16 -49.43 -13.54 -36.08
C ALA A 16 -50.35 -12.83 -35.05
N LEU A 17 -49.80 -12.57 -33.85
CA LEU A 17 -49.33 -11.24 -33.42
C LEU A 17 -48.86 -11.26 -31.94
N THR A 18 -47.57 -10.98 -31.76
CA THR A 18 -46.94 -10.18 -30.68
C THR A 18 -47.30 -10.42 -29.20
N ALA A 19 -46.37 -11.06 -28.48
CA ALA A 19 -45.84 -10.52 -27.22
C ALA A 19 -44.43 -11.08 -26.96
N LEU A 20 -43.41 -10.30 -27.35
CA LEU A 20 -42.10 -10.36 -26.69
C LEU A 20 -42.32 -9.98 -25.22
N SER A 21 -42.18 -10.92 -24.29
CA SER A 21 -41.95 -10.61 -22.89
C SER A 21 -40.80 -11.46 -22.36
N VAL A 22 -39.60 -10.98 -22.69
CA VAL A 22 -38.36 -11.01 -21.89
C VAL A 22 -38.22 -12.19 -20.91
N PHE A 23 -37.48 -13.21 -21.34
CA PHE A 23 -36.68 -14.02 -20.43
C PHE A 23 -35.67 -13.09 -19.75
N ARG A 24 -36.04 -12.48 -18.62
CA ARG A 24 -35.04 -11.95 -17.70
C ARG A 24 -34.62 -13.13 -16.85
N GLY A 25 -33.35 -13.54 -16.99
CA GLY A 25 -32.71 -14.38 -16.00
C GLY A 25 -33.00 -13.75 -14.65
N VAL A 26 -33.66 -14.51 -13.78
CA VAL A 26 -33.75 -14.16 -12.37
C VAL A 26 -32.30 -14.04 -11.93
N PRO A 27 -31.81 -12.88 -11.46
CA PRO A 27 -30.53 -12.87 -10.77
C PRO A 27 -30.68 -13.88 -9.65
N THR A 28 -29.95 -14.99 -9.75
CA THR A 28 -29.67 -15.84 -8.60
C THR A 28 -28.82 -14.98 -7.69
N PHE A 29 -29.47 -14.17 -6.85
CA PHE A 29 -28.81 -13.54 -5.73
C PHE A 29 -28.19 -14.68 -4.93
N ALA A 30 -26.89 -14.59 -4.66
CA ALA A 30 -26.26 -15.47 -3.70
C ALA A 30 -27.09 -15.40 -2.41
N GLU A 31 -27.53 -16.56 -1.93
CA GLU A 31 -28.21 -16.67 -0.65
C GLU A 31 -27.26 -16.15 0.41
N THR A 32 -27.62 -15.05 1.08
CA THR A 32 -26.85 -14.49 2.20
C THR A 32 -26.57 -15.62 3.18
N VAL A 33 -25.31 -15.85 3.54
CA VAL A 33 -24.94 -16.90 4.49
C VAL A 33 -25.37 -16.45 5.89
N VAL A 34 -26.64 -16.70 6.23
CA VAL A 34 -27.18 -16.57 7.58
C VAL A 34 -26.96 -17.91 8.27
N ASN A 35 -25.81 -18.05 8.92
CA ASN A 35 -25.52 -19.28 9.65
C ASN A 35 -26.41 -19.35 10.90
N THR A 36 -27.40 -20.23 10.86
CA THR A 36 -28.19 -20.61 12.04
C THR A 36 -27.45 -21.70 12.80
N PRO A 37 -27.34 -21.63 14.14
CA PRO A 37 -26.75 -22.70 14.93
C PRO A 37 -27.63 -23.95 14.80
N THR A 38 -26.99 -25.12 14.86
CA THR A 38 -27.65 -26.43 14.77
C THR A 38 -28.41 -26.84 16.04
N ALA A 39 -28.35 -26.02 17.10
CA ALA A 39 -28.94 -26.30 18.43
C ALA A 39 -29.35 -25.01 19.17
N ASP A 40 -29.96 -25.17 20.36
CA ASP A 40 -30.31 -24.11 21.33
C ASP A 40 -29.06 -23.51 22.02
N GLN A 41 -28.10 -23.05 21.21
CA GLN A 41 -26.82 -22.49 21.62
C GLN A 41 -26.62 -21.13 20.96
N ASP A 42 -26.00 -20.21 21.70
CA ASP A 42 -25.69 -18.89 21.19
C ASP A 42 -24.74 -18.98 20.00
N ILE A 43 -25.05 -18.23 18.93
CA ILE A 43 -24.03 -17.95 17.94
C ILE A 43 -22.95 -17.05 18.54
N THR A 44 -21.71 -17.25 18.11
CA THR A 44 -20.61 -16.36 18.43
C THR A 44 -20.34 -15.44 17.24
N VAL A 45 -20.18 -14.15 17.52
CA VAL A 45 -20.03 -13.11 16.48
C VAL A 45 -18.84 -12.22 16.79
N SER A 46 -18.00 -11.94 15.80
CA SER A 46 -16.90 -10.97 15.90
C SER A 46 -16.97 -9.92 14.79
N ILE A 47 -16.37 -8.77 15.06
CA ILE A 47 -16.19 -7.70 14.08
C ILE A 47 -14.74 -7.75 13.61
N ARG A 48 -14.52 -7.82 12.30
CA ARG A 48 -13.19 -7.66 11.72
C ARG A 48 -12.94 -6.19 11.44
N LYS A 49 -11.80 -5.72 11.95
CA LYS A 49 -11.21 -4.44 11.63
C LYS A 49 -10.16 -4.62 10.54
N THR A 50 -10.22 -3.80 9.51
CA THR A 50 -9.15 -3.65 8.51
C THR A 50 -8.43 -2.33 8.76
N LEU A 51 -7.10 -2.39 8.84
CA LEU A 51 -6.23 -1.21 8.82
C LEU A 51 -5.41 -1.25 7.54
N GLU A 52 -5.76 -0.41 6.57
CA GLU A 52 -4.97 -0.16 5.36
C GLU A 52 -3.71 0.60 5.75
N ILE A 53 -2.54 0.04 5.42
CA ILE A 53 -1.22 0.57 5.78
C ILE A 53 -0.22 0.17 4.69
N ALA A 54 0.68 1.07 4.32
CA ALA A 54 1.68 0.81 3.31
C ALA A 54 2.95 0.14 3.88
N GLU A 55 3.70 -0.53 3.01
CA GLU A 55 5.03 -1.05 3.32
C GLU A 55 5.96 0.07 3.83
N GLY A 56 6.93 -0.25 4.70
CA GLY A 56 7.88 0.75 5.20
C GLY A 56 7.33 1.69 6.26
N ILE A 57 6.15 1.39 6.81
CA ILE A 57 5.53 2.08 7.93
C ILE A 57 5.39 1.12 9.10
N THR A 58 5.84 1.52 10.29
CA THR A 58 5.55 0.81 11.53
C THR A 58 4.07 0.97 11.89
N THR A 59 3.38 -0.15 12.12
CA THR A 59 1.96 -0.17 12.50
C THR A 59 1.73 0.67 13.76
N PRO A 60 0.78 1.63 13.76
CA PRO A 60 0.62 2.57 14.84
C PRO A 60 0.06 1.90 16.10
N ASN A 61 0.32 2.50 17.26
CA ASN A 61 -0.41 2.16 18.47
C ASN A 61 -1.81 2.78 18.38
N ALA A 62 -2.81 1.96 18.08
CA ALA A 62 -4.19 2.40 17.90
C ALA A 62 -5.18 1.42 18.53
N THR A 63 -6.23 1.94 19.17
CA THR A 63 -7.37 1.14 19.65
C THR A 63 -8.62 1.57 18.91
N PHE A 64 -9.23 0.65 18.15
CA PHE A 64 -10.50 0.90 17.48
C PHE A 64 -11.63 0.34 18.34
N SER A 65 -12.60 1.18 18.67
CA SER A 65 -13.69 0.88 19.60
C SER A 65 -15.02 0.88 18.87
N PHE A 66 -15.78 -0.22 18.98
CA PHE A 66 -17.10 -0.38 18.37
C PHE A 66 -18.17 -0.19 19.43
N GLN A 67 -19.00 0.83 19.25
CA GLN A 67 -20.09 1.17 20.15
C GLN A 67 -21.41 0.60 19.63
N PHE A 68 -22.21 0.06 20.54
CA PHE A 68 -23.53 -0.51 20.26
C PHE A 68 -24.59 0.34 20.96
N THR A 69 -25.44 1.00 20.18
CA THR A 69 -26.52 1.85 20.70
C THR A 69 -27.86 1.17 20.41
N PRO A 70 -28.64 0.76 21.42
CA PRO A 70 -29.96 0.18 21.22
C PRO A 70 -30.87 1.04 20.33
N LYS A 71 -31.63 0.39 19.46
CA LYS A 71 -32.54 1.02 18.50
C LYS A 71 -33.82 0.19 18.39
N GLN A 72 -34.94 0.86 18.18
CA GLN A 72 -36.20 0.21 17.81
C GLN A 72 -36.54 0.56 16.37
N VAL A 73 -36.94 -0.45 15.59
CA VAL A 73 -37.33 -0.32 14.18
C VAL A 73 -38.55 -1.18 13.88
N ALA A 74 -39.12 -1.03 12.68
CA ALA A 74 -40.19 -1.91 12.21
C ALA A 74 -39.67 -3.35 12.07
N ALA A 75 -40.41 -4.31 12.59
CA ALA A 75 -40.09 -5.72 12.46
C ALA A 75 -40.19 -6.15 10.99
N SER A 76 -39.20 -6.91 10.53
CA SER A 76 -39.13 -7.29 9.12
C SER A 76 -40.33 -8.17 8.73
N GLY A 77 -41.09 -7.73 7.72
CA GLY A 77 -42.17 -8.53 7.12
C GLY A 77 -43.50 -8.52 7.89
N ILE A 78 -43.65 -7.73 8.95
CA ILE A 78 -44.91 -7.64 9.71
C ILE A 78 -45.32 -6.18 9.89
N ALA A 79 -46.39 -5.77 9.21
CA ALA A 79 -46.89 -4.41 9.28
C ALA A 79 -47.41 -4.08 10.69
N GLY A 80 -46.98 -2.94 11.24
CA GLY A 80 -47.43 -2.43 12.54
C GLY A 80 -46.77 -3.08 13.76
N ILE A 81 -45.84 -4.01 13.57
CA ILE A 81 -45.05 -4.59 14.65
C ILE A 81 -43.66 -3.94 14.69
N GLN A 82 -43.22 -3.61 15.90
CA GLN A 82 -41.88 -3.08 16.15
C GLN A 82 -41.00 -4.17 16.76
N THR A 83 -39.68 -4.01 16.61
CA THR A 83 -38.68 -4.76 17.35
C THR A 83 -38.75 -4.44 18.85
N ALA A 84 -37.98 -5.16 19.67
CA ALA A 84 -37.94 -4.96 21.11
C ALA A 84 -37.76 -3.47 21.47
N PRO A 85 -38.52 -2.94 22.45
CA PRO A 85 -38.37 -1.56 22.93
C PRO A 85 -36.94 -1.28 23.39
N VAL A 86 -36.43 -0.06 23.13
CA VAL A 86 -35.06 0.36 23.48
C VAL A 86 -34.72 0.08 24.95
N ASN A 87 -35.66 0.28 25.87
CA ASN A 87 -35.50 0.06 27.31
C ASN A 87 -35.47 -1.42 27.73
N GLU A 88 -35.83 -2.34 26.83
CA GLU A 88 -35.74 -3.79 27.02
C GLU A 88 -34.50 -4.41 26.37
N VAL A 89 -33.76 -3.63 25.58
CA VAL A 89 -32.56 -4.11 24.89
C VAL A 89 -31.39 -4.23 25.85
N THR A 90 -30.84 -5.43 26.00
CA THR A 90 -29.63 -5.68 26.79
C THR A 90 -28.47 -4.85 26.24
N PRO A 91 -27.83 -3.98 27.02
CA PRO A 91 -26.68 -3.20 26.55
C PRO A 91 -25.52 -4.11 26.17
N ILE A 92 -24.92 -3.86 25.00
CA ILE A 92 -23.68 -4.52 24.59
C ILE A 92 -22.53 -3.56 24.91
N THR A 93 -21.60 -4.01 25.73
CA THR A 93 -20.41 -3.23 26.08
C THR A 93 -19.57 -2.97 24.83
N THR A 94 -18.93 -1.80 24.76
CA THR A 94 -17.94 -1.47 23.71
C THR A 94 -16.94 -2.60 23.53
N LYS A 95 -16.69 -2.97 22.27
CA LYS A 95 -15.68 -3.96 21.89
C LYS A 95 -14.52 -3.26 21.22
N THR A 96 -13.31 -3.79 21.39
CA THR A 96 -12.10 -3.11 20.91
C THR A 96 -11.20 -4.05 20.12
N VAL A 97 -10.49 -3.49 19.14
CA VAL A 97 -9.36 -4.12 18.45
C VAL A 97 -8.15 -3.21 18.59
N LYS A 98 -7.02 -3.75 19.03
CA LYS A 98 -5.78 -3.01 19.25
C LYS A 98 -4.75 -3.34 18.18
N TYR A 99 -4.10 -2.32 17.63
CA TYR A 99 -2.95 -2.41 16.74
C TYR A 99 -1.72 -1.83 17.43
N SER A 100 -0.56 -2.40 17.15
CA SER A 100 0.73 -1.91 17.62
C SER A 100 1.87 -2.32 16.69
N ALA A 101 3.09 -1.89 17.00
CA ALA A 101 4.29 -2.25 16.23
C ALA A 101 4.54 -3.78 16.12
N THR A 102 3.91 -4.62 16.96
CA THR A 102 4.01 -6.09 16.81
C THR A 102 3.15 -6.65 15.69
N ASP A 103 2.14 -5.90 15.24
CA ASP A 103 1.28 -6.29 14.12
C ASP A 103 1.99 -5.92 12.82
N GLN A 104 2.67 -6.88 12.21
CA GLN A 104 3.49 -6.64 11.01
C GLN A 104 2.67 -6.81 9.74
N LEU A 105 2.80 -5.87 8.81
CA LEU A 105 2.25 -6.00 7.46
C LEU A 105 2.97 -7.15 6.74
N GLN A 106 2.22 -8.11 6.22
CA GLN A 106 2.78 -9.21 5.45
C GLN A 106 3.29 -8.71 4.10
N SER A 107 4.38 -9.32 3.61
CA SER A 107 4.96 -8.95 2.31
C SER A 107 3.93 -9.05 1.18
N GLY A 108 3.84 -7.99 0.37
CA GLY A 108 2.89 -7.91 -0.75
C GLY A 108 1.44 -7.59 -0.36
N GLN A 109 1.14 -7.36 0.93
CA GLN A 109 -0.17 -6.89 1.38
C GLN A 109 -0.21 -5.37 1.52
N ASP A 110 -1.42 -4.81 1.60
CA ASP A 110 -1.71 -3.39 1.80
C ASP A 110 -2.57 -3.11 3.05
N ASN A 111 -2.87 -4.16 3.84
CA ASN A 111 -3.70 -4.05 5.02
C ASN A 111 -3.36 -5.10 6.08
N ILE A 112 -3.74 -4.80 7.32
CA ILE A 112 -3.69 -5.72 8.47
C ILE A 112 -5.11 -5.89 9.02
N LYS A 113 -5.57 -7.14 9.09
CA LYS A 113 -6.90 -7.48 9.59
C LYS A 113 -6.83 -8.11 10.97
N LYS A 114 -7.67 -7.64 11.90
CA LYS A 114 -7.80 -8.20 13.25
C LYS A 114 -9.27 -8.32 13.62
N GLU A 115 -9.59 -9.34 14.41
CA GLU A 115 -10.95 -9.65 14.83
C GLU A 115 -11.13 -9.26 16.30
N SER A 116 -12.32 -8.76 16.65
CA SER A 116 -12.72 -8.61 18.05
C SER A 116 -12.92 -9.98 18.71
N GLU A 117 -13.02 -9.99 20.03
CA GLU A 117 -13.66 -11.10 20.75
C GLU A 117 -15.13 -11.25 20.35
N ASN A 118 -15.78 -12.30 20.87
CA ASN A 118 -17.23 -12.46 20.73
C ASN A 118 -17.96 -11.23 21.29
N ILE A 119 -18.73 -10.54 20.45
CA ILE A 119 -19.45 -9.32 20.83
C ILE A 119 -20.55 -9.59 21.86
N PHE A 120 -21.05 -10.82 21.94
CA PHE A 120 -22.05 -11.27 22.90
C PHE A 120 -21.47 -11.95 24.15
N ASN A 121 -20.15 -11.90 24.37
CA ASN A 121 -19.56 -12.46 25.58
C ASN A 121 -20.19 -11.83 26.85
N GLY A 122 -20.80 -12.65 27.69
CA GLY A 122 -21.49 -12.24 28.92
C GLY A 122 -22.88 -11.63 28.73
N ILE A 123 -23.45 -11.66 27.52
CA ILE A 123 -24.77 -11.10 27.22
C ILE A 123 -25.84 -12.17 27.34
N VAL A 124 -26.90 -11.86 28.08
CA VAL A 124 -28.10 -12.69 28.20
C VAL A 124 -29.33 -11.83 27.90
N TYR A 125 -30.24 -12.35 27.09
CA TYR A 125 -31.50 -11.68 26.75
C TYR A 125 -32.65 -12.22 27.62
N PRO A 126 -33.49 -11.35 28.19
CA PRO A 126 -34.53 -11.79 29.14
C PRO A 126 -35.67 -12.58 28.48
N HIS A 127 -35.93 -12.37 27.19
CA HIS A 127 -37.03 -13.00 26.44
C HIS A 127 -36.71 -13.10 24.95
N ALA A 128 -37.42 -13.99 24.24
CA ALA A 128 -37.34 -14.09 22.79
C ALA A 128 -37.83 -12.81 22.09
N GLY A 129 -37.21 -12.47 20.97
CA GLY A 129 -37.52 -11.26 20.23
C GLY A 129 -36.45 -10.88 19.22
N GLU A 130 -36.72 -9.82 18.46
CA GLU A 130 -35.73 -9.16 17.60
C GLU A 130 -35.22 -7.90 18.32
N TYR A 131 -33.90 -7.85 18.56
CA TYR A 131 -33.21 -6.76 19.23
C TYR A 131 -32.31 -6.05 18.22
N VAL A 132 -32.35 -4.73 18.18
CA VAL A 132 -31.64 -3.95 17.15
C VAL A 132 -30.70 -2.94 17.79
N TYR A 133 -29.52 -2.79 17.19
CA TYR A 133 -28.48 -1.86 17.62
C TYR A 133 -27.97 -1.07 16.43
N THR A 134 -27.70 0.22 16.63
CA THR A 134 -26.79 0.97 15.77
C THR A 134 -25.36 0.67 16.22
N VAL A 135 -24.50 0.30 15.28
CA VAL A 135 -23.09 -0.04 15.51
C VAL A 135 -22.22 0.97 14.76
N ALA A 136 -21.31 1.62 15.48
CA ALA A 136 -20.42 2.64 14.95
C ALA A 136 -19.02 2.55 15.57
N GLU A 137 -17.99 2.91 14.80
CA GLU A 137 -16.63 3.04 15.31
C GLU A 137 -16.40 4.42 15.95
N GLN A 138 -15.75 4.44 17.11
CA GLN A 138 -15.28 5.67 17.77
C GLN A 138 -13.95 6.14 17.18
N LYS A 139 -13.74 7.45 17.18
CA LYS A 139 -12.63 8.13 16.47
C LYS A 139 -11.63 8.79 17.42
N ASP A 140 -11.34 8.13 18.54
CA ASP A 140 -10.59 8.69 19.67
C ASP A 140 -9.40 7.84 20.14
N GLY A 141 -9.25 6.61 19.63
CA GLY A 141 -8.22 5.67 20.11
C GLY A 141 -6.86 5.73 19.41
N TRP A 142 -6.52 6.81 18.72
CA TRP A 142 -5.20 7.05 18.13
C TRP A 142 -4.84 8.54 18.19
N THR A 143 -3.54 8.83 18.27
CA THR A 143 -2.99 10.19 18.28
C THR A 143 -1.85 10.30 17.28
N ALA A 144 -1.82 11.40 16.53
CA ALA A 144 -0.75 11.70 15.59
C ALA A 144 0.59 11.92 16.29
N ILE A 145 1.67 11.50 15.63
CA ILE A 145 3.04 11.90 15.95
C ILE A 145 3.23 13.35 15.53
N THR A 146 3.58 14.19 16.50
CA THR A 146 3.71 15.63 16.29
C THR A 146 5.01 16.17 16.85
N LYS A 147 5.53 17.21 16.19
CA LYS A 147 6.62 18.05 16.69
C LYS A 147 6.45 19.45 16.12
N ASP A 148 6.56 20.47 16.98
CA ASP A 148 6.40 21.88 16.60
C ASP A 148 5.09 22.14 15.81
N ASP A 149 3.98 21.58 16.30
CA ASP A 149 2.63 21.61 15.69
C ASP A 149 2.50 20.95 14.30
N LYS A 150 3.56 20.30 13.81
CA LYS A 150 3.55 19.54 12.54
C LYS A 150 3.29 18.07 12.82
N LYS A 151 2.25 17.53 12.17
CA LYS A 151 1.94 16.09 12.15
C LYS A 151 2.72 15.41 11.03
N ILE A 152 3.21 14.20 11.29
CA ILE A 152 3.87 13.38 10.24
C ILE A 152 3.07 12.15 9.85
N ASP A 153 1.93 11.91 10.49
CA ASP A 153 1.05 10.77 10.24
C ASP A 153 -0.43 11.15 10.39
N ALA A 154 -1.29 10.33 9.79
CA ALA A 154 -2.72 10.54 9.77
C ALA A 154 -3.48 9.22 9.77
N MET A 155 -4.57 9.20 10.54
CA MET A 155 -5.57 8.13 10.54
C MET A 155 -6.86 8.65 9.93
N LYS A 156 -7.30 8.04 8.84
CA LYS A 156 -8.65 8.20 8.31
C LYS A 156 -9.53 7.10 8.90
N TYR A 157 -10.45 7.50 9.77
CA TYR A 157 -11.43 6.61 10.36
C TYR A 157 -12.57 6.30 9.39
N ASP A 158 -13.16 5.12 9.57
CA ASP A 158 -14.38 4.72 8.91
C ASP A 158 -15.57 5.51 9.48
N ASP A 159 -16.37 6.08 8.58
CA ASP A 159 -17.55 6.85 8.93
C ASP A 159 -18.85 6.04 8.81
N ARG A 160 -18.77 4.79 8.33
CA ARG A 160 -19.93 3.94 8.15
C ARG A 160 -20.55 3.59 9.49
N THR A 161 -21.87 3.42 9.45
CA THR A 161 -22.66 2.93 10.59
C THR A 161 -23.50 1.76 10.13
N TYR A 162 -23.80 0.85 11.06
CA TYR A 162 -24.51 -0.39 10.76
C TYR A 162 -25.72 -0.54 11.68
N GLU A 163 -26.79 -1.13 11.15
CA GLU A 163 -27.90 -1.67 11.93
C GLU A 163 -27.64 -3.17 12.14
N MET A 164 -27.41 -3.57 13.38
CA MET A 164 -27.25 -4.96 13.78
C MET A 164 -28.59 -5.49 14.30
N HIS A 165 -29.07 -6.57 13.71
CA HIS A 165 -30.27 -7.27 14.18
C HIS A 165 -29.87 -8.58 14.86
N VAL A 166 -30.44 -8.82 16.03
CA VAL A 166 -30.18 -9.98 16.88
C VAL A 166 -31.50 -10.70 17.14
N PHE A 167 -31.63 -11.92 16.63
CA PHE A 167 -32.81 -12.75 16.82
C PHE A 167 -32.58 -13.71 17.97
N VAL A 168 -33.37 -13.53 19.02
CA VAL A 168 -33.33 -14.33 20.24
C VAL A 168 -34.53 -15.27 20.25
N LYS A 169 -34.29 -16.55 20.53
CA LYS A 169 -35.33 -17.57 20.63
C LYS A 169 -35.33 -18.19 22.03
N ASN A 170 -36.47 -18.74 22.44
CA ASN A 170 -36.54 -19.57 23.64
C ASN A 170 -35.85 -20.91 23.36
N LYS A 171 -35.11 -21.43 24.35
CA LYS A 171 -34.64 -22.80 24.31
C LYS A 171 -35.83 -23.75 24.43
N SER A 172 -35.75 -24.89 23.77
CA SER A 172 -36.87 -25.85 23.66
C SER A 172 -37.22 -26.51 25.00
N ASN A 173 -36.26 -26.61 25.92
CA ASN A 173 -36.38 -27.36 27.18
C ASN A 173 -36.13 -26.53 28.45
N SER A 174 -36.15 -25.20 28.36
CA SER A 174 -35.99 -24.32 29.52
C SER A 174 -36.67 -22.97 29.30
N ASN A 175 -36.79 -22.17 30.36
CA ASN A 175 -37.25 -20.78 30.28
C ASN A 175 -36.13 -19.81 29.87
N GLU A 176 -35.01 -20.33 29.37
CA GLU A 176 -33.86 -19.53 28.94
C GLU A 176 -33.99 -19.19 27.46
N THR A 177 -33.20 -18.21 27.03
CA THR A 177 -33.10 -17.79 25.64
C THR A 177 -31.73 -18.12 25.05
N TYR A 178 -31.63 -18.05 23.73
CA TYR A 178 -30.36 -18.09 23.01
C TYR A 178 -30.39 -17.19 21.78
N ILE A 179 -29.23 -16.71 21.37
CA ILE A 179 -29.01 -15.90 20.17
C ILE A 179 -28.95 -16.82 18.96
N SER A 180 -30.02 -16.81 18.17
CA SER A 180 -30.23 -17.74 17.06
C SER A 180 -29.69 -17.25 15.72
N SER A 181 -29.71 -15.93 15.47
CA SER A 181 -29.14 -15.37 14.25
C SER A 181 -28.82 -13.90 14.43
N VAL A 182 -27.77 -13.45 13.75
CA VAL A 182 -27.36 -12.03 13.71
C VAL A 182 -27.03 -11.66 12.28
N TYR A 183 -27.43 -10.46 11.89
CA TYR A 183 -26.97 -9.85 10.64
C TYR A 183 -26.78 -8.35 10.81
N PHE A 184 -26.00 -7.77 9.89
CA PHE A 184 -25.75 -6.33 9.82
C PHE A 184 -26.29 -5.78 8.51
N LYS A 185 -26.77 -4.54 8.54
CA LYS A 185 -27.08 -3.74 7.35
C LYS A 185 -26.31 -2.43 7.45
N GLU A 186 -25.64 -2.04 6.38
CA GLU A 186 -24.99 -0.72 6.33
C GLU A 186 -26.06 0.38 6.25
N ILE A 187 -25.91 1.44 7.03
CA ILE A 187 -26.83 2.57 7.02
C ILE A 187 -26.26 3.64 6.09
N ASN A 188 -26.95 3.88 4.97
CA ASN A 188 -26.58 4.90 4.00
C ASN A 188 -27.62 6.03 4.03
N GLN A 189 -27.19 7.23 4.45
CA GLN A 189 -28.07 8.40 4.57
C GLN A 189 -29.35 8.13 5.39
N GLY A 190 -29.22 7.32 6.45
CA GLY A 190 -30.33 6.94 7.33
C GLY A 190 -31.17 5.75 6.84
N ILE A 191 -30.87 5.19 5.67
CA ILE A 191 -31.59 4.05 5.09
C ILE A 191 -30.74 2.78 5.23
N PRO A 192 -31.22 1.72 5.91
CA PRO A 192 -30.55 0.43 5.93
C PRO A 192 -30.48 -0.20 4.54
N GLY A 193 -29.29 -0.64 4.14
CA GLY A 193 -29.05 -1.38 2.90
C GLY A 193 -29.28 -2.89 3.02
N GLU A 194 -28.64 -3.64 2.14
CA GLU A 194 -28.66 -5.11 2.13
C GLU A 194 -27.94 -5.72 3.34
N LYS A 195 -28.27 -6.99 3.62
CA LYS A 195 -27.59 -7.76 4.66
C LYS A 195 -26.12 -7.98 4.27
N LYS A 196 -25.21 -7.75 5.21
CA LYS A 196 -23.79 -8.07 5.05
C LYS A 196 -23.60 -9.57 5.25
N ASP A 197 -22.77 -10.16 4.39
CA ASP A 197 -22.33 -11.55 4.57
C ASP A 197 -21.36 -11.68 5.73
N SER A 198 -21.39 -12.86 6.37
CA SER A 198 -20.42 -13.26 7.38
C SER A 198 -19.44 -14.28 6.81
N GLN A 199 -18.27 -14.38 7.44
CA GLN A 199 -17.28 -15.44 7.20
C GLN A 199 -17.02 -16.19 8.51
N VAL A 200 -16.54 -17.43 8.44
CA VAL A 200 -16.01 -18.09 9.64
C VAL A 200 -14.64 -17.49 9.95
N GLY A 201 -14.54 -16.83 11.10
CA GLY A 201 -13.31 -16.19 11.59
C GLY A 201 -12.34 -17.19 12.22
N ASN A 202 -11.20 -16.69 12.67
CA ASN A 202 -10.09 -17.53 13.15
C ASN A 202 -10.42 -18.34 14.40
N ASN A 203 -11.35 -17.83 15.21
CA ASN A 203 -11.81 -18.47 16.45
C ASN A 203 -13.11 -19.27 16.26
N GLY A 204 -13.53 -19.53 15.03
CA GLY A 204 -14.78 -20.22 14.70
C GLY A 204 -16.04 -19.33 14.80
N ASN A 205 -15.88 -18.06 15.18
CA ASN A 205 -16.96 -17.08 15.23
C ASN A 205 -17.44 -16.68 13.83
N PHE A 206 -18.73 -16.32 13.70
CA PHE A 206 -19.19 -15.60 12.54
C PHE A 206 -18.64 -14.17 12.56
N THR A 207 -17.81 -13.86 11.59
CA THR A 207 -17.07 -12.61 11.53
C THR A 207 -17.57 -11.74 10.39
N PHE A 208 -17.82 -10.48 10.70
CA PHE A 208 -18.28 -9.47 9.75
C PHE A 208 -17.20 -8.42 9.50
N ASP A 209 -16.90 -8.18 8.23
CA ASP A 209 -16.01 -7.11 7.77
C ASP A 209 -16.80 -5.79 7.75
N LEU A 210 -16.71 -5.01 8.83
CA LEU A 210 -17.52 -3.80 9.00
C LEU A 210 -16.73 -2.51 8.86
N PHE A 211 -15.53 -2.43 9.46
CA PHE A 211 -14.81 -1.17 9.56
C PHE A 211 -13.42 -1.24 8.93
N GLU A 212 -13.10 -0.25 8.10
CA GLU A 212 -11.83 -0.11 7.38
C GLU A 212 -11.26 1.29 7.59
N ASN A 213 -10.07 1.38 8.18
CA ASN A 213 -9.36 2.64 8.35
C ASN A 213 -8.12 2.67 7.50
N THR A 214 -7.67 3.86 7.15
CA THR A 214 -6.42 4.07 6.44
C THR A 214 -5.44 4.82 7.32
N TYR A 215 -4.25 4.26 7.50
CA TYR A 215 -3.14 4.93 8.16
C TYR A 215 -2.07 5.32 7.15
N THR A 216 -1.63 6.56 7.23
CA THR A 216 -0.61 7.16 6.36
C THR A 216 0.45 7.85 7.19
N LYS A 217 1.66 7.93 6.65
CA LYS A 217 2.80 8.57 7.27
C LYS A 217 3.66 9.25 6.21
N ASP A 218 4.24 10.39 6.53
CA ASP A 218 5.23 11.06 5.69
C ASP A 218 6.55 10.29 5.75
N ALA A 219 7.18 10.11 4.59
CA ALA A 219 8.47 9.46 4.48
C ALA A 219 9.61 10.34 5.00
N GLY A 220 10.69 9.70 5.46
CA GLY A 220 11.97 10.36 5.75
C GLY A 220 12.01 11.22 7.02
N LYS A 221 10.92 11.29 7.79
CA LYS A 221 10.79 12.18 8.96
C LYS A 221 11.47 11.65 10.22
N ILE A 222 11.89 10.38 10.21
CA ILE A 222 12.51 9.69 11.34
C ILE A 222 13.97 9.31 10.99
N THR A 223 14.88 9.44 11.95
CA THR A 223 16.29 9.07 11.75
C THR A 223 16.49 7.56 11.49
N PRO A 224 17.57 7.15 10.80
CA PRO A 224 17.76 5.75 10.34
C PRO A 224 17.68 4.67 11.42
N ASN A 225 18.18 4.97 12.62
CA ASN A 225 18.40 3.97 13.68
C ASN A 225 17.36 4.02 14.80
N GLU A 226 16.25 4.75 14.62
CA GLU A 226 15.18 4.83 15.63
C GLU A 226 14.49 3.45 15.78
N PRO A 227 14.55 2.80 16.96
CA PRO A 227 13.90 1.50 17.18
C PRO A 227 12.39 1.60 17.37
N ASN A 228 11.85 2.75 17.76
CA ASN A 228 10.42 2.95 18.06
C ASN A 228 9.79 4.07 17.20
N PRO A 229 9.57 3.87 15.89
CA PRO A 229 9.07 4.93 15.00
C PRO A 229 7.67 5.48 15.33
N ASN A 230 6.90 4.82 16.20
CA ASN A 230 5.61 5.30 16.70
C ASN A 230 5.74 6.33 17.83
N GLN A 231 6.88 6.36 18.51
CA GLN A 231 7.18 7.27 19.61
C GLN A 231 8.67 7.66 19.54
N PRO A 232 9.10 8.32 18.45
CA PRO A 232 10.49 8.73 18.30
C PRO A 232 10.82 9.79 19.36
N GLY A 233 12.06 9.78 19.86
CA GLY A 233 12.57 10.89 20.68
C GLY A 233 12.60 12.20 19.87
N ASP A 234 12.54 13.34 20.57
CA ASP A 234 12.52 14.66 19.90
C ASP A 234 13.72 14.89 18.98
N ASP A 235 14.89 14.36 19.31
CA ASP A 235 16.11 14.44 18.48
C ASP A 235 16.10 13.49 17.28
N LYS A 236 15.15 12.55 17.25
CA LYS A 236 14.99 11.51 16.22
C LYS A 236 13.86 11.79 15.24
N LEU A 237 13.05 12.80 15.52
CA LEU A 237 11.93 13.28 14.70
C LEU A 237 12.25 14.64 14.09
N ASN A 238 12.13 14.76 12.77
CA ASN A 238 12.23 16.02 12.05
C ASN A 238 11.14 16.13 10.98
N PRO A 239 10.03 16.85 11.25
CA PRO A 239 8.97 17.07 10.27
C PRO A 239 9.43 17.78 8.98
N ASP A 240 10.50 18.58 9.06
CA ASP A 240 11.06 19.34 7.92
C ASP A 240 12.10 18.57 7.11
N ALA A 241 12.46 17.35 7.54
CA ALA A 241 13.35 16.49 6.76
C ALA A 241 12.74 16.15 5.41
N LYS A 242 13.57 16.08 4.37
CA LYS A 242 13.14 15.65 3.03
C LYS A 242 12.76 14.17 3.06
N SER A 243 11.69 13.82 2.35
CA SER A 243 11.26 12.42 2.20
C SER A 243 12.23 11.60 1.35
N LEU A 244 12.83 12.22 0.33
CA LEU A 244 13.85 11.63 -0.53
C LEU A 244 14.78 12.72 -1.06
N ILE A 245 16.07 12.42 -1.10
CA ILE A 245 17.10 13.25 -1.74
C ILE A 245 17.84 12.39 -2.76
N ILE A 246 17.92 12.85 -4.01
CA ILE A 246 18.73 12.23 -5.06
C ILE A 246 19.85 13.21 -5.41
N LYS A 247 21.11 12.84 -5.13
CA LYS A 247 22.28 13.69 -5.35
C LYS A 247 23.16 13.16 -6.47
N LYS A 248 23.70 14.07 -7.30
CA LYS A 248 24.74 13.74 -8.28
C LYS A 248 26.13 14.08 -7.77
N LEU A 249 27.04 13.13 -7.87
CA LEU A 249 28.48 13.29 -7.66
C LEU A 249 29.25 12.88 -8.92
N VAL A 250 30.40 13.52 -9.13
CA VAL A 250 31.28 13.30 -10.30
C VAL A 250 32.71 13.22 -9.77
N LYS A 251 33.43 12.16 -10.15
CA LYS A 251 34.80 11.84 -9.71
C LYS A 251 35.70 11.53 -10.90
N GLY A 252 37.00 11.72 -10.72
CA GLY A 252 38.05 11.52 -11.74
C GLY A 252 38.69 12.85 -12.14
N ASP A 253 40.00 12.84 -12.36
CA ASP A 253 40.78 14.06 -12.58
C ASP A 253 40.42 14.78 -13.89
N LEU A 254 39.97 14.01 -14.88
CA LEU A 254 39.51 14.50 -16.18
C LEU A 254 37.98 14.58 -16.28
N ALA A 255 37.27 14.35 -15.18
CA ALA A 255 35.81 14.34 -15.16
C ALA A 255 35.23 15.76 -15.27
N SER A 256 34.20 15.93 -16.10
CA SER A 256 33.50 17.21 -16.25
C SER A 256 32.48 17.41 -15.15
N LYS A 257 32.75 18.36 -14.24
CA LYS A 257 31.81 18.75 -13.18
C LYS A 257 30.68 19.67 -13.66
N SER A 258 30.80 20.26 -14.85
CA SER A 258 29.78 21.11 -15.47
C SER A 258 28.83 20.36 -16.40
N GLN A 259 29.11 19.08 -16.68
CA GLN A 259 28.30 18.24 -17.54
C GLN A 259 26.95 17.90 -16.90
N ASP A 260 25.89 17.99 -17.70
CA ASP A 260 24.57 17.49 -17.32
C ASP A 260 24.51 15.96 -17.50
N PHE A 261 24.07 15.26 -16.46
CA PHE A 261 23.71 13.84 -16.52
C PHE A 261 22.19 13.70 -16.56
N THR A 262 21.69 12.90 -17.49
CA THR A 262 20.24 12.74 -17.73
C THR A 262 19.69 11.60 -16.89
N PHE A 263 18.63 11.89 -16.14
CA PHE A 263 17.91 10.94 -15.30
C PHE A 263 16.47 10.79 -15.76
N SER A 264 15.91 9.61 -15.54
CA SER A 264 14.50 9.30 -15.61
C SER A 264 14.06 8.70 -14.27
N LEU A 265 13.15 9.35 -13.58
CA LEU A 265 12.60 8.89 -12.29
C LEU A 265 11.12 8.61 -12.43
N THR A 266 10.72 7.43 -11.98
CA THR A 266 9.32 7.04 -11.79
C THR A 266 9.09 6.87 -10.30
N ILE A 267 8.06 7.52 -9.76
CA ILE A 267 7.59 7.32 -8.37
C ILE A 267 6.20 6.72 -8.44
N THR A 268 5.98 5.59 -7.77
CA THR A 268 4.67 4.96 -7.59
C THR A 268 4.23 5.18 -6.15
N LEU A 269 3.11 5.88 -5.96
CA LEU A 269 2.52 6.13 -4.65
C LEU A 269 1.80 4.87 -4.12
N PRO A 270 1.76 4.66 -2.79
CA PRO A 270 1.07 3.53 -2.20
C PRO A 270 -0.45 3.68 -2.34
N LYS A 271 -1.19 2.57 -2.25
CA LYS A 271 -2.67 2.57 -2.30
C LYS A 271 -3.32 3.43 -1.21
N THR A 272 -2.64 3.60 -0.07
CA THR A 272 -3.11 4.43 1.04
C THR A 272 -3.00 5.94 0.77
N ALA A 273 -2.27 6.36 -0.26
CA ALA A 273 -2.14 7.76 -0.62
C ALA A 273 -3.43 8.30 -1.26
N THR A 274 -3.80 9.54 -0.91
CA THR A 274 -4.90 10.27 -1.55
C THR A 274 -4.44 11.07 -2.77
N GLU A 275 -3.17 11.48 -2.77
CA GLU A 275 -2.58 12.26 -3.85
C GLU A 275 -2.25 11.40 -5.06
N THR A 276 -2.28 12.00 -6.26
CA THR A 276 -1.91 11.31 -7.51
C THR A 276 -0.52 11.69 -8.01
N SER A 277 0.14 12.66 -7.37
CA SER A 277 1.46 13.16 -7.76
C SER A 277 2.23 13.74 -6.59
N VAL A 278 3.56 13.87 -6.73
CA VAL A 278 4.45 14.52 -5.77
C VAL A 278 5.33 15.57 -6.48
N ILE A 279 5.82 16.53 -5.71
CA ILE A 279 6.66 17.63 -6.22
C ILE A 279 8.11 17.43 -5.75
N GLY A 280 9.04 17.37 -6.70
CA GLY A 280 10.47 17.42 -6.44
C GLY A 280 11.06 18.76 -6.87
N LYS A 281 12.14 19.20 -6.24
CA LYS A 281 12.82 20.47 -6.53
C LYS A 281 14.29 20.27 -6.84
N ILE A 282 14.78 20.99 -7.85
CA ILE A 282 16.21 21.16 -8.14
C ILE A 282 16.52 22.64 -7.97
N GLY A 283 17.14 23.01 -6.85
CA GLY A 283 17.21 24.41 -6.44
C GLY A 283 15.80 25.03 -6.36
N GLN A 284 15.57 26.10 -7.12
CA GLN A 284 14.27 26.78 -7.16
C GLN A 284 13.28 26.17 -8.17
N GLN A 285 13.71 25.26 -9.06
CA GLN A 285 12.87 24.70 -10.10
C GLN A 285 12.08 23.50 -9.57
N SER A 286 10.77 23.51 -9.78
CA SER A 286 9.88 22.40 -9.40
C SER A 286 9.58 21.46 -10.57
N TYR A 287 9.45 20.18 -10.25
CA TYR A 287 9.08 19.08 -11.14
C TYR A 287 7.91 18.31 -10.52
N THR A 288 6.87 18.07 -11.31
CA THR A 288 5.74 17.25 -10.89
C THR A 288 5.93 15.81 -11.36
N PHE A 289 5.89 14.86 -10.44
CA PHE A 289 5.98 13.43 -10.70
C PHE A 289 4.61 12.80 -10.52
N GLN A 290 3.94 12.47 -11.63
CA GLN A 290 2.69 11.72 -11.60
C GLN A 290 2.97 10.27 -11.21
N SER A 291 2.12 9.71 -10.35
CA SER A 291 2.30 8.33 -9.85
C SER A 291 2.40 7.33 -11.00
N GLY A 292 3.47 6.52 -11.01
CA GLY A 292 3.73 5.50 -12.01
C GLY A 292 4.23 6.01 -13.37
N VAL A 293 4.41 7.33 -13.55
CA VAL A 293 4.87 7.93 -14.81
C VAL A 293 6.34 8.35 -14.70
N ALA A 294 7.12 8.00 -15.73
CA ALA A 294 8.52 8.41 -15.82
C ALA A 294 8.63 9.90 -16.15
N GLN A 295 9.45 10.62 -15.38
CA GLN A 295 9.74 12.03 -15.59
C GLN A 295 11.27 12.23 -15.71
N GLN A 296 11.68 12.92 -16.77
CA GLN A 296 13.09 13.21 -17.01
C GLN A 296 13.53 14.53 -16.37
N PHE A 297 14.79 14.56 -15.91
CA PHE A 297 15.47 15.74 -15.39
C PHE A 297 16.99 15.57 -15.57
N LYS A 298 17.74 16.64 -15.27
CA LYS A 298 19.20 16.64 -15.38
C LYS A 298 19.81 17.14 -14.07
N LEU A 299 20.94 16.55 -13.69
CA LEU A 299 21.75 17.01 -12.57
C LEU A 299 23.21 17.14 -13.01
N ARG A 300 23.87 18.19 -12.53
CA ARG A 300 25.33 18.38 -12.54
C ARG A 300 25.94 17.93 -11.23
N HIS A 301 27.27 17.93 -11.15
CA HIS A 301 27.97 17.71 -9.89
C HIS A 301 27.41 18.58 -8.76
N ASP A 302 27.21 17.96 -7.59
CA ASP A 302 26.66 18.55 -6.35
C ASP A 302 25.22 19.04 -6.41
N GLN A 303 24.49 18.87 -7.52
CA GLN A 303 23.06 19.15 -7.56
C GLN A 303 22.24 18.02 -6.93
N THR A 304 21.12 18.41 -6.34
CA THR A 304 20.14 17.53 -5.70
C THR A 304 18.76 17.70 -6.33
N LEU A 305 18.02 16.60 -6.45
CA LEU A 305 16.58 16.58 -6.56
C LEU A 305 16.02 16.22 -5.18
N GLU A 306 15.22 17.12 -4.60
CA GLU A 306 14.72 17.01 -3.23
C GLU A 306 13.20 16.96 -3.20
N PHE A 307 12.65 16.06 -2.38
CA PHE A 307 11.21 15.95 -2.14
C PHE A 307 10.91 16.30 -0.69
N ASP A 308 10.14 17.38 -0.47
CA ASP A 308 9.75 17.82 0.87
C ASP A 308 8.86 16.77 1.57
N THR A 309 7.87 16.27 0.84
CA THR A 309 6.92 15.26 1.34
C THR A 309 6.58 14.24 0.25
N ILE A 310 6.74 12.96 0.58
CA ILE A 310 6.21 11.80 -0.14
C ILE A 310 5.52 10.91 0.91
N PRO A 311 4.33 10.34 0.63
CA PRO A 311 3.76 9.30 1.48
C PRO A 311 4.71 8.11 1.61
N ALA A 312 5.03 7.72 2.85
CA ALA A 312 5.79 6.51 3.14
C ALA A 312 5.10 5.28 2.54
N GLY A 313 5.91 4.36 2.01
CA GLY A 313 5.45 3.21 1.24
C GLY A 313 5.38 3.44 -0.26
N ALA A 314 5.64 4.67 -0.73
CA ALA A 314 5.93 4.90 -2.13
C ALA A 314 7.19 4.12 -2.57
N LYS A 315 7.29 3.82 -3.85
CA LYS A 315 8.46 3.18 -4.46
C LYS A 315 8.96 4.01 -5.62
N TYR A 316 10.27 4.02 -5.86
CA TYR A 316 10.85 4.67 -7.03
C TYR A 316 11.71 3.74 -7.87
N THR A 317 11.75 4.06 -9.16
CA THR A 317 12.72 3.51 -10.12
C THR A 317 13.48 4.69 -10.70
N LEU A 318 14.80 4.66 -10.61
CA LEU A 318 15.68 5.68 -11.15
C LEU A 318 16.58 5.05 -12.22
N ILE A 319 16.63 5.70 -13.38
CA ILE A 319 17.54 5.35 -14.47
C ILE A 319 18.40 6.59 -14.76
N GLU A 320 19.71 6.43 -14.78
CA GLU A 320 20.64 7.40 -15.34
C GLU A 320 21.10 6.90 -16.71
N THR A 321 20.98 7.74 -17.73
CA THR A 321 21.45 7.41 -19.08
C THR A 321 22.98 7.32 -19.11
N GLY A 322 23.49 6.26 -19.72
CA GLY A 322 24.91 6.00 -19.87
C GLY A 322 25.64 7.16 -20.53
N THR A 323 26.75 7.58 -19.94
CA THR A 323 27.61 8.63 -20.47
C THR A 323 28.99 8.06 -20.78
N THR A 324 29.48 8.30 -21.99
CA THR A 324 30.76 7.75 -22.48
C THR A 324 31.92 8.06 -21.53
N GLY A 325 32.67 7.02 -21.16
CA GLY A 325 33.84 7.11 -20.29
C GLY A 325 33.54 7.18 -18.79
N TYR A 326 32.27 7.23 -18.38
CA TYR A 326 31.88 7.21 -16.97
C TYR A 326 31.34 5.85 -16.53
N THR A 327 31.66 5.47 -15.29
CA THR A 327 31.02 4.37 -14.57
C THR A 327 30.18 4.94 -13.44
N ALA A 328 28.88 4.68 -13.46
CA ALA A 328 27.95 5.10 -12.41
C ALA A 328 27.96 4.09 -11.24
N SER A 329 27.89 4.60 -10.02
CA SER A 329 27.62 3.83 -8.81
C SER A 329 26.71 4.63 -7.89
N ASN A 330 26.12 4.00 -6.89
CA ASN A 330 25.40 4.74 -5.87
C ASN A 330 25.58 4.19 -4.45
N GLU A 331 25.35 5.07 -3.50
CA GLU A 331 25.12 4.76 -2.09
C GLU A 331 23.76 5.34 -1.71
N TYR A 332 22.87 4.53 -1.17
CA TYR A 332 21.48 4.93 -0.96
C TYR A 332 20.92 4.35 0.35
N LEU A 333 20.00 5.10 0.97
CA LEU A 333 19.27 4.68 2.16
C LEU A 333 17.84 4.28 1.77
N VAL A 334 17.44 3.10 2.19
CA VAL A 334 16.07 2.56 2.04
C VAL A 334 15.51 2.38 3.45
N ASN A 335 14.59 3.25 3.85
CA ASN A 335 14.03 3.27 5.20
C ASN A 335 15.13 3.20 6.29
N GLY A 336 16.18 4.00 6.14
CA GLY A 336 17.34 4.04 7.05
C GLY A 336 18.41 2.97 6.81
N ILE A 337 18.18 1.98 5.95
CA ILE A 337 19.14 0.91 5.66
C ILE A 337 20.04 1.29 4.48
N LYS A 338 21.35 1.26 4.70
CA LYS A 338 22.38 1.59 3.70
C LYS A 338 22.54 0.47 2.69
N ASN A 339 22.56 0.84 1.41
CA ASN A 339 22.75 -0.03 0.25
C ASN A 339 23.72 0.62 -0.73
N THR A 340 24.32 -0.19 -1.61
CA THR A 340 25.22 0.27 -2.66
C THR A 340 25.01 -0.51 -3.94
N SER A 341 25.22 0.09 -5.10
CA SER A 341 25.23 -0.61 -6.38
C SER A 341 26.27 -0.01 -7.32
N LEU A 342 26.79 -0.84 -8.24
CA LEU A 342 27.80 -0.46 -9.22
C LEU A 342 27.31 -0.83 -10.62
N GLY A 343 27.35 0.13 -11.52
CA GLY A 343 27.05 -0.05 -12.93
C GLY A 343 28.28 -0.43 -13.76
N ASN A 344 28.08 -0.52 -15.07
CA ASN A 344 29.16 -0.69 -16.02
C ASN A 344 29.53 0.65 -16.67
N GLN A 345 30.72 0.70 -17.26
CA GLN A 345 31.19 1.91 -17.93
C GLN A 345 30.35 2.20 -19.18
N SER A 346 29.96 3.46 -19.39
CA SER A 346 29.23 3.94 -20.57
C SER A 346 27.87 3.28 -20.81
N THR A 347 27.30 2.60 -19.82
CA THR A 347 25.96 1.98 -19.91
C THR A 347 24.97 2.72 -19.02
N ASP A 348 23.67 2.60 -19.34
CA ASP A 348 22.61 3.04 -18.43
C ASP A 348 22.78 2.36 -17.07
N PHE A 349 22.54 3.14 -16.01
CA PHE A 349 22.55 2.68 -14.63
C PHE A 349 21.15 2.78 -14.06
N SER A 350 20.70 1.76 -13.33
CA SER A 350 19.36 1.77 -12.78
C SER A 350 19.27 1.11 -11.41
N VAL A 351 18.34 1.62 -10.61
CA VAL A 351 17.81 0.97 -9.41
C VAL A 351 16.29 0.93 -9.53
N THR A 352 15.68 -0.21 -9.24
CA THR A 352 14.27 -0.45 -9.51
C THR A 352 13.52 -0.77 -8.22
N ASN A 353 12.27 -0.29 -8.14
CA ASN A 353 11.33 -0.64 -7.08
C ASN A 353 11.86 -0.37 -5.65
N ILE A 354 12.60 0.73 -5.47
CA ILE A 354 13.21 1.10 -4.20
C ILE A 354 12.18 1.76 -3.30
N LEU A 355 12.00 1.20 -2.09
CA LEU A 355 11.05 1.70 -1.09
C LEU A 355 11.47 3.07 -0.52
N ILE A 356 10.50 3.96 -0.37
CA ILE A 356 10.61 5.24 0.33
C ILE A 356 9.84 5.07 1.66
N GLY A 357 10.56 4.73 2.73
CA GLY A 357 9.97 4.42 4.04
C GLY A 357 9.85 5.61 4.98
N GLU A 358 9.29 5.37 6.17
CA GLU A 358 9.11 6.40 7.22
C GLU A 358 10.43 7.00 7.73
N LYS A 359 11.53 6.22 7.68
CA LYS A 359 12.87 6.66 8.05
C LYS A 359 13.60 7.28 6.86
N THR A 360 14.77 7.89 7.12
CA THR A 360 15.59 8.57 6.09
C THR A 360 15.75 7.75 4.80
N ASN A 361 15.49 8.40 3.66
CA ASN A 361 15.73 7.85 2.33
C ASN A 361 16.61 8.81 1.52
N SER A 362 17.61 8.29 0.83
CA SER A 362 18.53 9.06 0.00
C SER A 362 19.10 8.21 -1.12
N ASN A 363 19.63 8.83 -2.16
CA ASN A 363 20.36 8.15 -3.22
C ASN A 363 21.44 9.08 -3.77
N ASP A 364 22.70 8.79 -3.48
CA ASP A 364 23.85 9.54 -3.95
C ASP A 364 24.48 8.79 -5.13
N ILE A 365 24.29 9.30 -6.35
CA ILE A 365 24.79 8.68 -7.57
C ILE A 365 26.12 9.32 -7.96
N THR A 366 27.18 8.54 -7.96
CA THR A 366 28.53 8.95 -8.34
C THR A 366 28.90 8.44 -9.73
N ASN A 367 29.25 9.35 -10.64
CA ASN A 367 29.91 8.99 -11.89
C ASN A 367 31.41 9.17 -11.77
N THR A 368 32.14 8.08 -11.97
CA THR A 368 33.61 8.10 -12.01
C THR A 368 34.06 8.07 -13.46
N TYR A 369 34.76 9.10 -13.92
CA TYR A 369 35.37 9.13 -15.25
C TYR A 369 36.59 8.22 -15.27
N GLN A 370 36.80 7.54 -16.40
CA GLN A 370 37.96 6.70 -16.62
C GLN A 370 39.27 7.46 -16.42
N ASP A 371 40.22 6.81 -15.77
CA ASP A 371 41.57 7.33 -15.67
C ASP A 371 42.32 7.00 -16.97
N VAL A 372 42.89 8.01 -17.61
CA VAL A 372 43.74 7.83 -18.80
C VAL A 372 45.12 8.38 -18.48
N THR A 373 46.08 7.47 -18.32
CA THR A 373 47.48 7.87 -18.18
C THR A 373 48.03 8.27 -19.55
N PRO A 374 48.74 9.41 -19.69
CA PRO A 374 49.28 9.90 -20.96
C PRO A 374 50.26 8.94 -21.67
N THR A 375 50.65 7.84 -21.04
CA THR A 375 51.61 6.83 -21.52
C THR A 375 51.21 6.12 -22.82
N GLY A 376 49.94 6.15 -23.23
CA GLY A 376 49.50 5.61 -24.52
C GLY A 376 50.13 6.31 -25.74
N LEU A 377 50.43 7.62 -25.62
CA LEU A 377 51.07 8.39 -26.70
C LEU A 377 52.56 8.04 -26.87
N LEU A 378 53.21 7.58 -25.80
CA LEU A 378 54.62 7.20 -25.78
C LEU A 378 54.85 5.77 -26.29
N ILE A 379 53.94 4.84 -26.01
CA ILE A 379 54.08 3.43 -26.41
C ILE A 379 53.82 3.24 -27.92
N ASP A 380 52.81 3.89 -28.50
CA ASP A 380 52.49 3.73 -29.93
C ASP A 380 53.51 4.41 -30.86
N ASN A 381 54.17 5.47 -30.39
CA ASN A 381 55.22 6.16 -31.14
C ASN A 381 56.63 5.66 -30.83
N LEU A 382 56.81 4.78 -29.85
CA LEU A 382 58.12 4.25 -29.44
C LEU A 382 58.88 3.57 -30.60
N PRO A 383 58.23 2.77 -31.48
CA PRO A 383 58.89 2.21 -32.66
C PRO A 383 59.39 3.30 -33.62
N PHE A 384 58.63 4.37 -33.82
CA PHE A 384 59.00 5.49 -34.71
C PHE A 384 60.13 6.34 -34.10
N ILE A 385 60.07 6.61 -32.79
CA ILE A 385 61.10 7.33 -32.04
C ILE A 385 62.42 6.54 -32.04
N LEU A 386 62.35 5.21 -31.84
CA LEU A 386 63.51 4.32 -31.94
C LEU A 386 64.09 4.29 -33.37
N MET A 387 63.26 4.25 -34.41
CA MET A 387 63.70 4.27 -35.81
C MET A 387 64.41 5.57 -36.18
N ILE A 388 63.92 6.72 -35.70
CA ILE A 388 64.60 8.02 -35.85
C ILE A 388 65.95 7.99 -35.13
N GLY A 389 66.01 7.47 -33.90
CA GLY A 389 67.25 7.33 -33.14
C GLY A 389 68.29 6.42 -33.81
N LEU A 390 67.87 5.26 -34.32
CA LEU A 390 68.72 4.31 -35.04
C LEU A 390 69.20 4.88 -36.38
N GLY A 391 68.34 5.60 -37.10
CA GLY A 391 68.69 6.29 -38.34
C GLY A 391 69.79 7.35 -38.12
N LEU A 392 69.65 8.17 -37.08
CA LEU A 392 70.66 9.16 -36.70
C LEU A 392 71.98 8.50 -36.29
N ALA A 393 71.93 7.43 -35.48
CA ALA A 393 73.13 6.70 -35.07
C ALA A 393 73.86 6.06 -36.29
N GLY A 394 73.11 5.46 -37.21
CA GLY A 394 73.66 4.91 -38.46
C GLY A 394 74.31 5.98 -39.34
N PHE A 395 73.70 7.17 -39.43
CA PHE A 395 74.25 8.29 -40.18
C PHE A 395 75.56 8.80 -39.57
N VAL A 396 75.67 8.87 -38.24
CA VAL A 396 76.90 9.26 -37.54
C VAL A 396 78.02 8.24 -37.76
N VAL A 397 77.73 6.94 -37.68
CA VAL A 397 78.71 5.88 -37.91
C VAL A 397 79.23 5.89 -39.36
N LEU A 398 78.34 6.05 -40.35
CA LEU A 398 78.73 6.16 -41.76
C LEU A 398 79.52 7.43 -42.05
N SER A 399 79.16 8.56 -41.42
CA SER A 399 79.87 9.83 -41.56
C SER A 399 81.27 9.78 -40.94
N LYS A 400 81.45 9.01 -39.85
CA LYS A 400 82.77 8.79 -39.24
C LYS A 400 83.63 7.84 -40.09
N LYS A 401 83.05 6.76 -40.62
CA LYS A 401 83.77 5.79 -41.48
C LYS A 401 84.22 6.40 -42.82
N ARG A 402 83.51 7.40 -43.35
CA ARG A 402 83.93 8.19 -44.52
C ARG A 402 85.02 9.23 -44.24
N ARG A 403 85.32 9.52 -42.98
CA ARG A 403 86.40 10.43 -42.58
C ARG A 403 87.73 9.71 -42.32
N GLU A 404 87.70 8.38 -42.18
CA GLU A 404 88.85 7.52 -41.91
C GLU A 404 89.27 6.68 -43.13
N ALA A 405 88.63 6.87 -44.29
CA ALA A 405 89.03 6.37 -45.61
C ALA A 405 89.35 7.57 -46.50
#